data_AF-A0AAU6LMU7-F1
#
_entry.id   AF-A0AAU6LMU7-F1
#
_cell.length_a   1.000
_cell.length_b   1.000
_cell.length_c   1.000
_cell.angle_alpha   90.00
_cell.angle_beta   90.00
_cell.angle_gamma   90.00
#
_symmetry.space_group_name_H-M   'P 1'
#
loop_
_entity.id
_entity.type
_entity.pdbx_description
1 polymer ?
#
loop_
_entity_poly.entity_id
_entity_poly.type
_entity_poly.pdbx_seq_one_letter_code
_entity_poly.pdbx_strand_id
1 'polypeptide(L)'
;MIPKDLALDIALVVDGDLIVHGFLDDYVHDIGMLVVLGDLVVRDLVSWGSVYVDGDLRAEGIVYGYYNDFTFEVKGEVHARALVLYDKSASYKTGELGVEVESYHPPKEQLRAARDIFVPQVYDGGAKRARKGLLPKLGRPSYRRVCRRLRDGKPLFRSA
;
A
#
# COMPACT_ATOMS: atom_id res chain seq x y z
N MET A 1 -23.62 -7.84 7.51
CA MET A 1 -22.99 -7.13 6.37
C MET A 1 -21.51 -7.02 6.71
N ILE A 2 -20.62 -7.65 5.94
CA ILE A 2 -19.17 -7.50 6.16
C ILE A 2 -18.78 -6.15 5.55
N PRO A 3 -18.15 -5.23 6.31
CA PRO A 3 -17.68 -3.97 5.74
C PRO A 3 -16.77 -4.23 4.54
N LYS A 4 -16.99 -3.50 3.46
CA LYS A 4 -16.13 -3.61 2.27
C LYS A 4 -14.73 -3.11 2.61
N ASP A 5 -14.64 -1.95 3.24
CA ASP A 5 -13.38 -1.36 3.70
C ASP A 5 -13.24 -1.58 5.21
N LEU A 6 -11.99 -1.70 5.69
CA LEU A 6 -11.67 -1.87 7.10
C LEU A 6 -10.76 -0.74 7.56
N ALA A 7 -11.24 0.08 8.49
CA ALA A 7 -10.44 1.10 9.15
C ALA A 7 -10.07 0.64 10.56
N LEU A 8 -8.80 0.77 10.94
CA LEU A 8 -8.33 0.45 12.28
C LEU A 8 -7.80 1.71 12.96
N ASP A 9 -8.27 1.98 14.17
CA ASP A 9 -7.74 2.97 15.12
C ASP A 9 -7.41 2.34 16.48
N ILE A 10 -7.46 1.00 16.55
CA ILE A 10 -7.11 0.16 17.69
C ILE A 10 -6.34 -1.09 17.21
N ALA A 11 -5.97 -1.96 18.14
CA ALA A 11 -5.44 -3.28 17.83
C ALA A 11 -6.55 -4.25 17.41
N LEU A 12 -6.37 -4.92 16.27
CA LEU A 12 -7.16 -6.06 15.83
C LEU A 12 -6.26 -7.30 15.73
N VAL A 13 -6.66 -8.37 16.43
CA VAL A 13 -6.03 -9.69 16.33
C VAL A 13 -7.03 -10.66 15.72
N VAL A 14 -6.63 -11.35 14.66
CA VAL A 14 -7.43 -12.35 13.97
C VAL A 14 -6.76 -13.71 14.10
N ASP A 15 -7.44 -14.65 14.75
CA ASP A 15 -7.02 -16.05 14.87
C ASP A 15 -7.48 -16.85 13.64
N GLY A 16 -6.65 -16.81 12.60
CA GLY A 16 -6.92 -17.38 11.28
C GLY A 16 -6.84 -16.33 10.17
N ASP A 17 -7.51 -16.60 9.04
CA ASP A 17 -7.45 -15.76 7.85
C ASP A 17 -8.31 -14.50 7.97
N LEU A 18 -7.83 -13.40 7.40
CA LEU A 18 -8.56 -12.14 7.26
C LEU A 18 -8.77 -11.81 5.78
N ILE A 19 -10.04 -11.67 5.39
CA ILE A 19 -10.43 -11.25 4.04
C ILE A 19 -11.10 -9.87 4.10
N VAL A 20 -10.53 -8.89 3.40
CA VAL A 20 -11.06 -7.54 3.27
C VAL A 20 -11.28 -7.22 1.79
N HIS A 21 -12.54 -7.21 1.34
CA HIS A 21 -12.89 -7.02 -0.08
C HIS A 21 -12.62 -5.60 -0.63
N GLY A 22 -12.27 -4.67 0.24
CA GLY A 22 -11.97 -3.28 -0.05
C GLY A 22 -10.58 -2.92 0.42
N PHE A 23 -10.38 -1.68 0.84
CA PHE A 23 -9.08 -1.27 1.35
C PHE A 23 -9.03 -1.34 2.89
N LEU A 24 -7.87 -1.75 3.40
CA LEU A 24 -7.51 -1.68 4.81
C LEU A 24 -6.69 -0.41 5.05
N ASP A 25 -7.08 0.39 6.04
CA ASP A 25 -6.41 1.62 6.44
C ASP A 25 -6.26 1.63 7.96
N ASP A 26 -5.04 1.44 8.45
CA ASP A 26 -4.72 1.46 9.88
C ASP A 26 -4.42 2.87 10.42
N TYR A 27 -4.70 3.91 9.63
CA TYR A 27 -4.44 5.29 10.00
C TYR A 27 -5.51 6.26 9.46
N VAL A 28 -6.72 6.07 9.97
CA VAL A 28 -7.85 6.98 9.71
C VAL A 28 -7.98 8.06 10.78
N HIS A 29 -8.01 7.65 12.05
CA HIS A 29 -8.16 8.56 13.21
C HIS A 29 -6.94 8.53 14.13
N ASP A 30 -6.41 7.35 14.38
CA ASP A 30 -5.20 7.10 15.16
C ASP A 30 -4.46 5.88 14.60
N ILE A 31 -3.32 5.52 15.19
CA ILE A 31 -2.48 4.42 14.75
C ILE A 31 -3.08 3.09 15.20
N GLY A 32 -3.65 2.34 14.24
CA GLY A 32 -4.10 0.98 14.43
C GLY A 32 -2.96 -0.04 14.43
N MET A 33 -3.25 -1.25 14.89
CA MET A 33 -2.35 -2.39 14.79
C MET A 33 -3.12 -3.61 14.28
N LEU A 34 -2.53 -4.36 13.36
CA LEU A 34 -3.11 -5.57 12.79
C LEU A 34 -2.21 -6.76 13.04
N VAL A 35 -2.77 -7.82 13.61
CA VAL A 35 -2.15 -9.14 13.71
C VAL A 35 -3.09 -10.17 13.10
N VAL A 36 -2.64 -10.86 12.06
CA VAL A 36 -3.37 -11.95 11.41
C VAL A 36 -2.55 -13.23 11.58
N LEU A 37 -3.13 -14.24 12.23
CA LEU A 37 -2.46 -15.53 12.50
C LEU A 37 -2.62 -16.55 11.35
N GLY A 38 -3.18 -16.12 10.22
CA GLY A 38 -3.26 -16.86 8.96
C GLY A 38 -2.93 -15.94 7.77
N ASP A 39 -3.63 -16.13 6.67
CA ASP A 39 -3.46 -15.33 5.44
C ASP A 39 -4.23 -14.00 5.50
N LEU A 40 -3.67 -12.95 4.90
CA LEU A 40 -4.36 -11.68 4.67
C LEU A 40 -4.66 -11.51 3.18
N VAL A 41 -5.95 -11.51 2.81
CA VAL A 41 -6.41 -11.19 1.46
C VAL A 41 -7.12 -9.85 1.48
N VAL A 42 -6.64 -8.90 0.68
CA VAL A 42 -7.15 -7.53 0.65
C VAL A 42 -7.17 -6.95 -0.76
N ARG A 43 -8.03 -5.97 -1.06
CA ARG A 43 -7.91 -5.25 -2.33
C ARG A 43 -6.72 -4.29 -2.28
N ASP A 44 -6.66 -3.42 -1.27
CA ASP A 44 -5.57 -2.46 -1.07
C ASP A 44 -5.24 -2.35 0.43
N LEU A 45 -3.96 -2.25 0.78
CA LEU A 45 -3.50 -1.99 2.14
C LEU A 45 -2.74 -0.68 2.17
N VAL A 46 -3.15 0.25 3.05
CA VAL A 46 -2.34 1.42 3.43
C VAL A 46 -2.08 1.34 4.93
N SER A 47 -0.81 1.45 5.30
CA SER A 47 -0.36 1.24 6.67
C SER A 47 0.61 2.32 7.13
N TRP A 48 0.30 2.87 8.29
CA TRP A 48 1.17 3.64 9.17
C TRP A 48 1.56 2.85 10.41
N GLY A 49 0.61 2.11 10.98
CA GLY A 49 0.79 1.30 12.18
C GLY A 49 1.49 -0.04 11.95
N SER A 50 1.45 -0.92 12.96
CA SER A 50 2.09 -2.23 12.83
C SER A 50 1.17 -3.22 12.13
N VAL A 51 1.72 -3.93 11.15
CA VAL A 51 1.06 -5.04 10.46
C VAL A 51 1.90 -6.31 10.64
N TYR A 52 1.27 -7.36 11.16
CA TYR A 52 1.82 -8.71 11.25
C TYR A 52 0.88 -9.70 10.54
N VAL A 53 1.44 -10.51 9.66
CA VAL A 53 0.75 -11.63 9.00
C VAL A 53 1.60 -12.89 9.10
N ASP A 54 1.06 -13.95 9.72
CA ASP A 54 1.76 -15.23 9.88
C ASP A 54 1.80 -16.06 8.59
N GLY A 55 0.80 -15.89 7.74
CA GLY A 55 0.73 -16.47 6.40
C GLY A 55 1.20 -15.53 5.30
N ASP A 56 0.54 -15.65 4.14
CA ASP A 56 0.78 -14.81 2.98
C ASP A 56 -0.08 -13.54 3.01
N LEU A 57 0.44 -12.46 2.43
CA LEU A 57 -0.32 -11.24 2.18
C LEU A 57 -0.58 -11.12 0.68
N ARG A 58 -1.86 -11.19 0.29
CA ARG A 58 -2.31 -11.04 -1.10
C ARG A 58 -3.14 -9.78 -1.26
N ALA A 59 -2.55 -8.77 -1.89
CA ALA A 59 -3.24 -7.54 -2.28
C ALA A 59 -3.54 -7.52 -3.78
N GLU A 60 -4.80 -7.29 -4.18
CA GLU A 60 -5.13 -7.15 -5.62
C GLU A 60 -4.48 -5.89 -6.24
N GLY A 61 -4.39 -4.83 -5.45
CA GLY A 61 -3.89 -3.52 -5.82
C GLY A 61 -2.56 -3.20 -5.15
N ILE A 62 -2.59 -2.34 -4.14
CA ILE A 62 -1.39 -1.81 -3.51
C ILE A 62 -1.20 -2.34 -2.07
N VAL A 63 0.06 -2.54 -1.68
CA VAL A 63 0.52 -2.50 -0.29
C VAL A 63 1.38 -1.25 -0.12
N TYR A 64 0.93 -0.31 0.69
CA TYR A 64 1.67 0.92 0.98
C TYR A 64 1.97 1.00 2.48
N GLY A 65 3.23 0.78 2.87
CA GLY A 65 3.73 1.02 4.21
C GLY A 65 4.46 2.36 4.33
N TYR A 66 4.16 3.11 5.38
CA TYR A 66 4.83 4.36 5.75
C TYR A 66 5.07 4.42 7.27
N TYR A 67 6.06 5.19 7.72
CA TYR A 67 6.44 5.46 9.13
C TYR A 67 7.21 4.34 9.85
N ASN A 68 8.42 4.69 10.30
CA ASN A 68 9.48 3.75 10.66
C ASN A 68 9.46 3.30 12.11
N ASP A 69 8.64 3.95 12.95
CA ASP A 69 8.46 3.60 14.36
C ASP A 69 7.60 2.33 14.54
N PHE A 70 6.99 1.83 13.45
CA PHE A 70 6.16 0.64 13.43
C PHE A 70 6.62 -0.35 12.36
N THR A 71 6.21 -1.61 12.52
CA THR A 71 6.69 -2.72 11.69
C THR A 71 5.70 -3.12 10.61
N PHE A 72 6.22 -3.69 9.53
CA PHE A 72 5.46 -4.40 8.51
C PHE A 72 6.10 -5.78 8.36
N GLU A 73 5.47 -6.80 8.95
CA GLU A 73 6.00 -8.16 9.02
C GLU A 73 5.03 -9.14 8.37
N VAL A 74 5.53 -9.89 7.37
CA VAL A 74 4.81 -10.97 6.71
C VAL A 74 5.74 -12.18 6.70
N LYS A 75 5.36 -13.27 7.39
CA LYS A 75 6.20 -14.48 7.46
C LYS A 75 6.19 -15.27 6.15
N GLY A 76 5.06 -15.23 5.44
CA GLY A 76 4.89 -15.75 4.09
C GLY A 76 5.36 -14.77 3.02
N GLU A 77 4.75 -14.88 1.84
CA GLU A 77 5.02 -14.05 0.67
C GLU A 77 4.06 -12.85 0.58
N VAL A 78 4.57 -11.74 0.07
CA VAL A 78 3.77 -10.57 -0.31
C VAL A 78 3.52 -10.61 -1.82
N HIS A 79 2.25 -10.66 -2.21
CA HIS A 79 1.79 -10.54 -3.59
C HIS A 79 0.99 -9.25 -3.75
N ALA A 80 1.35 -8.42 -4.74
CA ALA A 80 0.67 -7.16 -5.01
C ALA A 80 0.92 -6.64 -6.42
N ARG A 81 -0.02 -5.88 -6.98
CA ARG A 81 0.28 -5.08 -8.19
C ARG A 81 1.35 -4.02 -7.92
N ALA A 82 1.37 -3.47 -6.70
CA ALA A 82 2.43 -2.57 -6.25
C ALA A 82 2.73 -2.72 -4.76
N LEU A 83 4.01 -2.86 -4.43
CA LEU A 83 4.54 -2.71 -3.08
C LEU A 83 5.29 -1.38 -2.98
N VAL A 84 4.86 -0.51 -2.07
CA VAL A 84 5.51 0.76 -1.77
C VAL A 84 5.81 0.84 -0.29
N LEU A 85 7.08 0.67 0.08
CA LEU A 85 7.54 0.79 1.45
C LEU A 85 8.46 1.99 1.53
N TYR A 86 8.00 3.03 2.22
CA TYR A 86 8.79 4.24 2.43
C TYR A 86 8.98 4.44 3.92
N ASP A 87 10.22 4.54 4.38
CA ASP A 87 10.52 4.84 5.78
C ASP A 87 9.73 3.91 6.71
N LYS A 88 9.73 2.61 6.42
CA LYS A 88 8.96 1.57 7.11
C LYS A 88 9.91 0.44 7.48
N SER A 89 9.91 0.03 8.75
CA SER A 89 10.65 -1.16 9.17
C SER A 89 9.91 -2.39 8.66
N ALA A 90 10.51 -3.16 7.75
CA ALA A 90 9.81 -4.23 7.05
C ALA A 90 10.61 -5.54 7.01
N SER A 91 9.90 -6.67 7.15
CA SER A 91 10.44 -8.01 6.98
C SER A 91 9.40 -8.89 6.28
N TYR A 92 9.72 -9.37 5.08
CA TYR A 92 8.82 -10.17 4.26
C TYR A 92 9.60 -11.00 3.24
N LYS A 93 8.93 -11.96 2.61
CA LYS A 93 9.42 -12.62 1.39
C LYS A 93 8.70 -12.03 0.18
N THR A 94 9.44 -11.75 -0.88
CA THR A 94 8.86 -11.26 -2.13
C THR A 94 8.17 -12.40 -2.86
N GLY A 95 6.85 -12.29 -3.06
CA GLY A 95 6.08 -13.14 -3.97
C GLY A 95 5.94 -12.46 -5.34
N GLU A 96 4.71 -12.48 -5.88
CA GLU A 96 4.41 -11.84 -7.16
C GLU A 96 4.17 -10.34 -7.00
N LEU A 97 5.14 -9.52 -7.45
CA LEU A 97 5.03 -8.07 -7.45
C LEU A 97 5.03 -7.48 -8.87
N GLY A 98 4.07 -6.61 -9.16
CA GLY A 98 4.05 -5.83 -10.41
C GLY A 98 5.08 -4.69 -10.42
N VAL A 99 5.20 -3.99 -9.28
CA VAL A 99 6.30 -3.05 -9.02
C VAL A 99 6.63 -3.06 -7.54
N GLU A 100 7.90 -2.84 -7.25
CA GLU A 100 8.42 -2.65 -5.91
C GLU A 100 9.15 -1.31 -5.83
N VAL A 101 8.78 -0.50 -4.83
CA VAL A 101 9.43 0.78 -4.51
C VAL A 101 9.75 0.77 -3.04
N GLU A 102 11.02 0.49 -2.74
CA GLU A 102 11.54 0.37 -1.38
C GLU A 102 12.73 1.32 -1.19
N SER A 103 13.09 1.61 0.07
CA SER A 103 14.17 2.50 0.50
C SER A 103 13.81 3.97 0.64
N TYR A 104 14.56 4.65 1.51
CA TYR A 104 14.54 6.10 1.65
C TYR A 104 14.93 6.78 0.32
N HIS A 105 15.85 6.17 -0.42
CA HIS A 105 16.31 6.62 -1.74
C HIS A 105 16.18 5.49 -2.77
N PRO A 106 14.97 5.23 -3.28
CA PRO A 106 14.75 4.14 -4.22
C PRO A 106 15.57 4.35 -5.50
N PRO A 107 16.07 3.26 -6.12
CA PRO A 107 16.68 3.31 -7.44
C PRO A 107 15.76 4.00 -8.46
N LYS A 108 16.37 4.75 -9.39
CA LYS A 108 15.61 5.47 -10.43
C LYS A 108 14.75 4.54 -11.29
N GLU A 109 15.15 3.28 -11.44
CA GLU A 109 14.42 2.26 -12.17
C GLU A 109 13.08 1.91 -11.50
N GLN A 110 13.09 1.64 -10.19
CA GLN A 110 11.86 1.44 -9.41
C GLN A 110 10.92 2.65 -9.51
N LEU A 111 11.49 3.87 -9.42
CA LEU A 111 10.69 5.10 -9.58
C LEU A 111 10.09 5.26 -10.99
N ARG A 112 10.78 4.79 -12.04
CA ARG A 112 10.28 4.81 -13.41
C ARG A 112 9.18 3.77 -13.58
N ALA A 113 9.40 2.54 -13.15
CA ALA A 113 8.42 1.46 -13.17
C ALA A 113 7.12 1.89 -12.46
N ALA A 114 7.24 2.49 -11.27
CA ALA A 114 6.09 3.03 -10.56
C ALA A 114 5.37 4.10 -11.38
N ARG A 115 6.09 5.09 -11.93
CA ARG A 115 5.49 6.17 -12.73
C ARG A 115 4.76 5.64 -13.96
N ASP A 116 5.21 4.53 -14.51
CA ASP A 116 4.63 3.95 -15.71
C ASP A 116 3.33 3.19 -15.41
N ILE A 117 3.17 2.60 -14.21
CA ILE A 117 1.93 1.93 -13.81
C ILE A 117 0.92 2.82 -13.08
N PHE A 118 1.37 3.82 -12.32
CA PHE A 118 0.49 4.68 -11.52
C PHE A 118 -0.05 5.85 -12.34
N VAL A 119 -1.26 6.29 -12.01
CA VAL A 119 -1.82 7.51 -12.59
C VAL A 119 -1.06 8.75 -12.09
N PRO A 120 -0.86 9.81 -12.91
CA PRO A 120 -0.13 11.02 -12.49
C PRO A 120 -0.62 11.66 -11.18
N GLN A 121 -1.88 11.47 -10.83
CA GLN A 121 -2.54 12.09 -9.69
C GLN A 121 -2.07 11.54 -8.33
N VAL A 122 -1.41 10.38 -8.29
CA VAL A 122 -0.80 9.88 -7.04
C VAL A 122 0.52 10.60 -6.70
N TYR A 123 1.09 11.35 -7.65
CA TYR A 123 2.34 12.08 -7.46
C TYR A 123 2.12 13.55 -7.09
N ASP A 124 3.05 14.11 -6.33
CA ASP A 124 3.04 15.54 -6.03
C ASP A 124 3.22 16.41 -7.26
N GLY A 125 2.26 17.31 -7.47
CA GLY A 125 2.16 18.13 -8.68
C GLY A 125 1.86 17.35 -9.96
N GLY A 126 1.72 16.02 -9.91
CA GLY A 126 1.55 15.18 -11.10
C GLY A 126 0.28 15.48 -11.87
N ALA A 127 -0.83 15.80 -11.18
CA ALA A 127 -2.08 16.25 -11.83
C ALA A 127 -1.89 17.56 -12.63
N LYS A 128 -1.13 18.53 -12.09
CA LYS A 128 -0.85 19.80 -12.76
C LYS A 128 0.06 19.59 -13.98
N ARG A 129 1.03 18.67 -13.89
CA ARG A 129 1.92 18.31 -15.00
C ARG A 129 1.17 17.58 -16.10
N ALA A 130 0.30 16.63 -15.75
CA ALA A 130 -0.54 15.91 -16.71
C ALA A 130 -1.43 16.86 -17.52
N ARG A 131 -2.05 17.87 -16.89
CA ARG A 131 -2.83 18.92 -17.60
C ARG A 131 -1.99 19.74 -18.60
N LYS A 132 -0.67 19.74 -18.45
CA LYS A 132 0.28 20.39 -19.36
C LYS A 132 0.92 19.42 -20.36
N GLY A 133 0.44 18.17 -20.46
CA GLY A 133 1.05 17.14 -21.29
C GLY A 133 2.40 16.63 -20.79
N LEU A 134 2.75 16.90 -19.52
CA LEU A 134 4.04 16.51 -18.93
C LEU A 134 3.87 15.30 -18.01
N LEU A 135 4.81 14.38 -18.06
CA LEU A 135 4.93 13.30 -17.07
C LEU A 135 5.15 13.87 -15.66
N PRO A 136 4.70 13.19 -14.59
CA PRO A 136 5.10 13.50 -13.22
C PRO A 136 6.62 13.59 -13.06
N LYS A 137 7.08 14.36 -12.07
CA LYS A 137 8.49 14.27 -11.66
C LYS A 137 8.77 12.85 -11.20
N LEU A 138 9.99 12.39 -11.43
CA LEU A 138 10.44 11.10 -10.91
C LEU A 138 10.44 11.17 -9.38
N GLY A 139 9.74 10.25 -8.75
CA GLY A 139 9.51 10.22 -7.32
C GLY A 139 8.57 9.07 -6.97
N ARG A 140 8.35 8.85 -5.67
CA ARG A 140 7.45 7.83 -5.17
C ARG A 140 5.98 8.32 -5.28
N PRO A 141 5.00 7.42 -5.39
CA PRO A 141 3.60 7.77 -5.11
C PRO A 141 3.50 8.42 -3.73
N SER A 142 2.66 9.43 -3.55
CA SER A 142 2.47 10.09 -2.26
C SER A 142 1.45 9.33 -1.43
N TYR A 143 1.82 8.87 -0.23
CA TYR A 143 0.92 8.22 0.73
C TYR A 143 -0.43 8.95 0.83
N ARG A 144 -0.40 10.25 1.15
CA ARG A 144 -1.61 11.09 1.28
C ARG A 144 -2.48 11.08 0.03
N ARG A 145 -1.89 11.05 -1.17
CA ARG A 145 -2.65 11.04 -2.42
C ARG A 145 -3.21 9.67 -2.75
N VAL A 146 -2.48 8.60 -2.42
CA VAL A 146 -2.95 7.22 -2.52
C VAL A 146 -4.17 7.03 -1.62
N CYS A 147 -4.06 7.31 -0.32
CA CYS A 147 -5.18 7.17 0.62
C CYS A 147 -6.40 7.99 0.18
N ARG A 148 -6.20 9.24 -0.27
CA ARG A 148 -7.30 10.06 -0.79
C ARG A 148 -8.00 9.42 -1.98
N ARG A 149 -7.24 8.87 -2.94
CA ARG A 149 -7.85 8.26 -4.13
C ARG A 149 -8.59 6.97 -3.79
N LEU A 150 -8.06 6.15 -2.89
CA LEU A 150 -8.75 4.96 -2.39
C LEU A 150 -10.10 5.34 -1.74
N ARG A 151 -10.08 6.31 -0.82
CA ARG A 151 -11.30 6.85 -0.16
C ARG A 151 -12.30 7.45 -1.16
N ASP A 152 -11.81 8.10 -2.22
CA ASP A 152 -12.64 8.67 -3.29
C ASP A 152 -13.13 7.62 -4.32
N GLY A 153 -12.73 6.34 -4.20
CA GLY A 153 -13.02 5.30 -5.21
C GLY A 153 -12.38 5.56 -6.58
N LYS A 154 -11.28 6.31 -6.61
CA LYS A 154 -10.57 6.70 -7.84
C LYS A 154 -9.41 5.75 -8.14
N PRO A 155 -9.14 5.43 -9.41
CA PRO A 155 -8.11 4.45 -9.77
C PRO A 155 -6.71 4.91 -9.36
N LEU A 156 -5.91 4.01 -8.78
CA LEU A 156 -4.49 4.25 -8.52
C LEU A 156 -3.62 4.00 -9.75
N PHE A 157 -4.00 3.00 -10.53
CA PHE A 157 -3.23 2.53 -11.66
C PHE A 157 -3.81 3.03 -12.97
N ARG A 158 -2.95 3.16 -13.98
CA ARG A 158 -3.38 3.36 -15.36
C ARG A 158 -4.12 2.11 -15.83
N SER A 159 -5.13 2.31 -16.68
CA SER A 159 -5.73 1.22 -17.44
C SER A 159 -4.61 0.50 -18.21
N ALA A 160 -4.57 -0.83 -18.11
CA ALA A 160 -3.71 -1.64 -18.94
C ALA A 160 -4.13 -1.51 -20.41
#